data_AF-M9YZW6-F1
#
_entry.id   AF-M9YZW6-F1
#
_cell.length_a   1.000
_cell.length_b   1.000
_cell.length_c   1.000
_cell.angle_alpha   90.00
_cell.angle_beta   90.00
_cell.angle_gamma   90.00
#
_symmetry.space_group_name_H-M   'P 1'
#
loop_
_entity.id
_entity.type
_entity.pdbx_description
1 polymer ?
#
loop_
_entity_poly.entity_id
_entity_poly.type
_entity_poly.pdbx_seq_one_letter_code
_entity_poly.pdbx_strand_id
1 'polypeptide(L)'
;SHDDGKTWGNITTILDLPSQNGEKSPIRDDAPTFNPWAHRNNSSVATYRNSAFLIDAQMVQDKRNGRIFLAVDMFPESTGLSGPSDNGVTEFGSGYVNIDGKQYLRLNKKEGYTSKQWTLRENGIVFNEKNEKTGYRVVINGDPKKNFKDLGDVYDQDNNKLGNIYLKQTERNATVPFIAPNTSYFWLTHSDDNGKTWSSPIDLTSQVKKDWMRFFGTGPGVGIQTKKGNLLFPIYYINRHGKQSSALIISKDGGKTWDLGQSPNDTRTELYGKNSETLNSNSSGHELTESQLVELQNGDLKLFMRNTSGRVMMSTSKDGGYSWIETKQVPELNHGYSQLSVIKYSKKINGKEYIVFSGQSVSGNSGDKLRRDGKLFLGEVQDNGDINWDTTNLVRNIKSSGLAKQGSEVYPNGYVYSSMAELGDGSIGLAYENTTDYTTIMYLPIEMQEFFWKAGKIFSDVRQKEPLVFTYDGTETLEKIGDGIAIKRGEGESQSGINVSEGLLVLDQQTKDGKNKAFTQLTLNNSGVAQVNSTQNIDRFVVNNGATGYLQFTVTDTHSPRLKINQDVTAHGQIVAVQVNLQKKLKPNDKGYYHAQGEE
;
A
#
# COMPACT_ATOMS: atom_id res chain seq x y z
N SER A 1 -0.48 9.94 12.94
CA SER A 1 -0.39 11.28 12.33
C SER A 1 -1.24 12.26 13.13
N HIS A 2 -0.88 13.56 13.13
CA HIS A 2 -1.60 14.62 13.84
C HIS A 2 -2.44 15.53 12.91
N ASP A 3 -2.34 15.32 11.60
CA ASP A 3 -2.83 16.21 10.54
C ASP A 3 -3.26 15.40 9.30
N ASP A 4 -4.08 14.37 9.52
CA ASP A 4 -4.70 13.54 8.48
C ASP A 4 -3.70 12.80 7.56
N GLY A 5 -2.53 12.47 8.10
CA GLY A 5 -1.49 11.68 7.44
C GLY A 5 -0.29 12.49 6.96
N LYS A 6 -0.29 13.84 7.05
CA LYS A 6 0.80 14.66 6.47
C LYS A 6 2.09 14.63 7.29
N THR A 7 2.00 14.42 8.60
CA THR A 7 3.13 14.29 9.52
C THR A 7 2.99 13.06 10.42
N TRP A 8 4.13 12.59 10.95
CA TRP A 8 4.25 11.37 11.73
C TRP A 8 4.95 11.63 13.08
N GLY A 9 4.61 10.83 14.09
CA GLY A 9 5.20 10.88 15.41
C GLY A 9 6.38 9.91 15.59
N ASN A 10 6.73 9.62 16.84
CA ASN A 10 7.85 8.72 17.18
C ASN A 10 7.60 7.27 16.75
N ILE A 11 8.69 6.57 16.41
CA ILE A 11 8.69 5.12 16.16
C ILE A 11 8.29 4.40 17.46
N THR A 12 7.32 3.48 17.35
CA THR A 12 6.85 2.65 18.46
C THR A 12 7.07 1.18 18.13
N THR A 13 7.72 0.44 19.02
CA THR A 13 7.87 -1.01 18.88
C THR A 13 6.53 -1.68 19.17
N ILE A 14 6.02 -2.44 18.21
CA ILE A 14 4.76 -3.20 18.35
C ILE A 14 5.04 -4.61 18.90
N LEU A 15 6.01 -5.30 18.28
CA LEU A 15 6.43 -6.66 18.65
C LEU A 15 7.95 -6.67 18.80
N ASP A 16 8.44 -7.35 19.82
CA ASP A 16 9.86 -7.69 20.01
C ASP A 16 9.99 -9.20 20.22
N LEU A 17 11.08 -9.80 19.71
CA LEU A 17 11.31 -11.24 19.83
C LEU A 17 12.52 -11.56 20.71
N PRO A 18 12.55 -12.77 21.28
CA PRO A 18 13.64 -13.20 22.15
C PRO A 18 14.96 -13.28 21.38
N SER A 19 16.04 -12.90 22.06
CA SER A 19 17.41 -12.95 21.56
C SER A 19 18.33 -13.56 22.61
N GLN A 20 19.33 -14.33 22.17
CA GLN A 20 20.38 -14.81 23.08
C GLN A 20 21.32 -13.67 23.53
N ASN A 21 21.30 -12.51 22.86
CA ASN A 21 22.20 -11.39 23.15
C ASN A 21 21.79 -10.54 24.38
N GLY A 22 20.65 -10.83 25.03
CA GLY A 22 20.19 -10.13 26.24
C GLY A 22 18.83 -9.45 26.09
N GLU A 23 18.56 -8.44 26.92
CA GLU A 23 17.22 -7.85 27.12
C GLU A 23 16.72 -6.95 25.97
N LYS A 24 17.57 -6.56 25.01
CA LYS A 24 17.15 -5.82 23.79
C LYS A 24 17.61 -6.53 22.52
N SER A 25 16.78 -6.47 21.49
CA SER A 25 17.19 -6.82 20.12
C SER A 25 18.30 -5.88 19.67
N PRO A 26 19.36 -6.38 19.00
CA PRO A 26 20.47 -5.54 18.57
C PRO A 26 20.02 -4.55 17.48
N ILE A 27 20.47 -3.30 17.59
CA ILE A 27 20.23 -2.24 16.60
C ILE A 27 21.46 -2.04 15.73
N ARG A 28 21.29 -1.39 14.56
CA ARG A 28 22.38 -1.13 13.60
C ARG A 28 23.65 -0.54 14.24
N ASP A 29 23.47 0.34 15.22
CA ASP A 29 24.57 1.07 15.86
C ASP A 29 25.33 0.24 16.91
N ASP A 30 24.91 -1.01 17.20
CA ASP A 30 25.53 -1.88 18.21
C ASP A 30 26.89 -2.51 17.74
N ALA A 31 27.31 -2.44 16.46
CA ALA A 31 28.70 -2.69 15.97
C ALA A 31 28.93 -2.49 14.43
N PRO A 32 30.16 -2.16 13.96
CA PRO A 32 30.47 -1.89 12.54
C PRO A 32 30.56 -3.12 11.60
N THR A 33 30.57 -4.36 12.10
CA THR A 33 30.62 -5.60 11.29
C THR A 33 29.32 -6.43 11.39
N PHE A 34 28.24 -5.77 11.79
CA PHE A 34 26.99 -6.38 12.21
C PHE A 34 26.23 -7.09 11.06
N ASN A 35 25.75 -8.29 11.34
CA ASN A 35 24.73 -8.97 10.56
C ASN A 35 23.56 -9.21 11.54
N PRO A 36 22.39 -8.59 11.40
CA PRO A 36 21.27 -8.78 12.33
C PRO A 36 20.72 -10.21 12.35
N TRP A 37 21.08 -11.02 11.35
CA TRP A 37 20.60 -12.37 11.13
C TRP A 37 21.50 -13.40 11.84
N ALA A 38 20.95 -14.56 12.21
CA ALA A 38 21.62 -15.57 13.04
C ALA A 38 23.00 -16.05 12.50
N HIS A 39 23.75 -16.84 13.28
CA HIS A 39 25.09 -17.33 12.93
C HIS A 39 25.17 -17.91 11.51
N ARG A 40 26.00 -17.30 10.64
CA ARG A 40 26.38 -17.84 9.32
C ARG A 40 27.55 -18.79 9.50
N ASN A 41 27.50 -20.00 8.94
CA ASN A 41 28.49 -21.05 9.17
C ASN A 41 29.94 -20.75 8.68
N ASN A 42 30.21 -19.56 8.15
CA ASN A 42 31.50 -19.20 7.56
C ASN A 42 32.02 -17.80 7.98
N SER A 43 31.46 -17.17 9.03
CA SER A 43 31.98 -15.90 9.54
C SER A 43 32.90 -16.09 10.74
N SER A 44 34.13 -15.57 10.67
CA SER A 44 35.11 -15.54 11.77
C SER A 44 34.68 -14.68 12.97
N VAL A 45 33.56 -13.97 12.86
CA VAL A 45 32.96 -13.14 13.92
C VAL A 45 31.78 -13.91 14.54
N ALA A 46 32.11 -14.93 15.34
CA ALA A 46 31.16 -15.86 15.94
C ALA A 46 30.49 -15.35 17.24
N THR A 47 30.76 -14.11 17.65
CA THR A 47 30.47 -13.66 19.03
C THR A 47 29.13 -12.98 19.26
N TYR A 48 28.38 -12.71 18.19
CA TYR A 48 27.05 -12.10 18.29
C TYR A 48 26.19 -12.79 17.24
N ARG A 49 24.88 -12.99 17.49
CA ARG A 49 23.78 -13.17 16.50
C ARG A 49 22.99 -14.49 16.62
N ASN A 50 22.07 -14.54 17.57
CA ASN A 50 21.12 -15.64 17.73
C ASN A 50 19.76 -15.06 18.19
N SER A 51 18.93 -14.60 17.24
CA SER A 51 17.59 -14.06 17.55
C SER A 51 16.53 -14.72 16.69
N ALA A 52 15.40 -15.04 17.29
CA ALA A 52 14.15 -15.10 16.53
C ALA A 52 13.84 -13.68 16.04
N PHE A 53 13.20 -13.54 14.88
CA PHE A 53 12.95 -12.22 14.30
C PHE A 53 11.65 -12.16 13.51
N LEU A 54 11.19 -10.93 13.34
CA LEU A 54 10.03 -10.56 12.56
C LEU A 54 10.50 -9.75 11.36
N ILE A 55 9.87 -9.94 10.21
CA ILE A 55 10.20 -9.18 9.00
C ILE A 55 8.95 -9.00 8.14
N ASP A 56 8.96 -7.97 7.29
CA ASP A 56 7.95 -7.73 6.25
C ASP A 56 6.52 -7.68 6.79
N ALA A 57 6.13 -6.50 7.29
CA ALA A 57 4.78 -6.26 7.78
C ALA A 57 3.82 -5.81 6.68
N GLN A 58 2.55 -6.17 6.84
CA GLN A 58 1.44 -5.63 6.05
C GLN A 58 0.22 -5.37 6.93
N MET A 59 -0.59 -4.37 6.56
CA MET A 59 -1.71 -3.92 7.39
C MET A 59 -3.02 -3.82 6.61
N VAL A 60 -4.15 -4.08 7.29
CA VAL A 60 -5.50 -3.80 6.77
C VAL A 60 -6.41 -3.38 7.91
N GLN A 61 -7.30 -2.41 7.66
CA GLN A 61 -8.35 -2.05 8.59
C GLN A 61 -9.68 -2.70 8.18
N ASP A 62 -10.35 -3.35 9.12
CA ASP A 62 -11.74 -3.76 8.96
C ASP A 62 -12.66 -2.56 9.18
N LYS A 63 -13.26 -2.06 8.11
CA LYS A 63 -14.12 -0.87 8.10
C LYS A 63 -15.43 -1.08 8.86
N ARG A 64 -15.79 -2.33 9.22
CA ARG A 64 -17.02 -2.62 9.99
C ARG A 64 -16.92 -2.18 11.44
N ASN A 65 -15.73 -2.25 12.03
CA ASN A 65 -15.52 -1.99 13.46
C ASN A 65 -14.26 -1.15 13.76
N GLY A 66 -13.48 -0.78 12.74
CA GLY A 66 -12.26 0.01 12.88
C GLY A 66 -11.02 -0.77 13.32
N ARG A 67 -11.14 -2.08 13.54
CA ARG A 67 -10.01 -2.95 13.94
C ARG A 67 -8.93 -2.92 12.88
N ILE A 68 -7.69 -2.68 13.31
CA ILE A 68 -6.50 -2.70 12.45
C ILE A 68 -5.80 -4.03 12.65
N PHE A 69 -5.56 -4.75 11.57
CA PHE A 69 -4.75 -5.96 11.57
C PHE A 69 -3.35 -5.66 11.03
N LEU A 70 -2.34 -6.27 11.66
CA LEU A 70 -0.97 -6.31 11.18
C LEU A 70 -0.55 -7.78 11.05
N ALA A 71 -0.24 -8.19 9.83
CA ALA A 71 0.35 -9.49 9.54
C ALA A 71 1.86 -9.32 9.33
N VAL A 72 2.64 -10.30 9.78
CA VAL A 72 4.11 -10.24 9.74
C VAL A 72 4.70 -11.65 9.66
N ASP A 73 5.84 -11.76 8.98
CA ASP A 73 6.60 -13.00 8.95
C ASP A 73 7.32 -13.19 10.28
N MET A 74 7.29 -14.41 10.80
CA MET A 74 8.02 -14.79 11.99
C MET A 74 8.97 -15.95 11.68
N PHE A 75 10.22 -15.78 12.12
CA PHE A 75 11.24 -16.80 12.01
C PHE A 75 11.76 -17.16 13.41
N PRO A 76 11.88 -18.46 13.73
CA PRO A 76 12.72 -18.87 14.84
C PRO A 76 14.18 -18.51 14.53
N GLU A 77 15.06 -18.62 15.51
CA GLU A 77 16.47 -18.29 15.41
C GLU A 77 17.17 -18.94 14.19
N SER A 78 17.32 -18.12 13.15
CA SER A 78 17.78 -18.53 11.83
C SER A 78 18.24 -17.30 11.04
N THR A 79 18.74 -17.52 9.83
CA THR A 79 18.99 -16.47 8.84
C THR A 79 17.82 -16.30 7.87
N GLY A 80 16.63 -16.78 8.25
CA GLY A 80 15.41 -16.69 7.46
C GLY A 80 15.48 -17.52 6.18
N LEU A 81 15.31 -16.86 5.04
CA LEU A 81 15.20 -17.49 3.72
C LEU A 81 16.51 -18.02 3.13
N SER A 82 17.66 -17.76 3.77
CA SER A 82 18.96 -18.28 3.36
C SER A 82 18.97 -19.81 3.18
N GLY A 83 20.01 -20.32 2.51
CA GLY A 83 20.20 -21.76 2.32
C GLY A 83 20.45 -22.52 3.64
N PRO A 84 20.21 -23.85 3.68
CA PRO A 84 20.46 -24.68 4.87
C PRO A 84 21.89 -24.57 5.41
N SER A 85 22.88 -24.45 4.51
CA SER A 85 24.29 -24.28 4.86
C SER A 85 24.60 -22.95 5.54
N ASP A 86 23.69 -21.98 5.46
CA ASP A 86 23.81 -20.64 6.05
C ASP A 86 22.81 -20.43 7.19
N ASN A 87 22.33 -21.52 7.82
CA ASN A 87 21.40 -21.48 8.95
C ASN A 87 19.99 -20.92 8.63
N GLY A 88 19.52 -21.08 7.39
CA GLY A 88 18.14 -20.73 7.03
C GLY A 88 17.10 -21.74 7.50
N VAL A 89 15.82 -21.44 7.25
CA VAL A 89 14.72 -22.38 7.49
C VAL A 89 14.81 -23.59 6.56
N THR A 90 14.59 -24.77 7.11
CA THR A 90 14.82 -26.06 6.43
C THR A 90 13.60 -26.98 6.43
N GLU A 91 12.68 -26.81 7.38
CA GLU A 91 11.50 -27.66 7.49
C GLU A 91 10.39 -27.18 6.55
N PHE A 92 9.78 -28.12 5.82
CA PHE A 92 8.58 -27.89 5.01
C PHE A 92 7.32 -27.94 5.87
N GLY A 93 6.26 -27.30 5.38
CA GLY A 93 4.94 -27.34 6.01
C GLY A 93 4.79 -26.35 7.15
N SER A 94 3.65 -26.47 7.84
CA SER A 94 3.24 -25.52 8.87
C SER A 94 3.96 -25.69 10.20
N GLY A 95 4.55 -26.87 10.45
CA GLY A 95 5.03 -27.24 11.79
C GLY A 95 3.92 -27.61 12.77
N TYR A 96 2.67 -27.75 12.31
CA TYR A 96 1.54 -28.21 13.12
C TYR A 96 1.15 -29.64 12.79
N VAL A 97 0.56 -30.32 13.77
CA VAL A 97 0.00 -31.67 13.63
C VAL A 97 -1.47 -31.68 14.03
N ASN A 98 -2.28 -32.43 13.29
CA ASN A 98 -3.70 -32.65 13.61
C ASN A 98 -3.85 -33.81 14.59
N ILE A 99 -4.44 -33.57 15.75
CA ILE A 99 -4.84 -34.59 16.72
C ILE A 99 -6.33 -34.36 17.01
N ASP A 100 -7.16 -35.36 16.68
CA ASP A 100 -8.61 -35.34 16.91
C ASP A 100 -9.32 -34.08 16.36
N GLY A 101 -8.89 -33.60 15.20
CA GLY A 101 -9.48 -32.43 14.53
C GLY A 101 -8.91 -31.08 14.99
N LYS A 102 -7.95 -31.06 15.91
CA LYS A 102 -7.28 -29.84 16.39
C LYS A 102 -5.83 -29.76 15.94
N GLN A 103 -5.40 -28.56 15.56
CA GLN A 103 -4.01 -28.27 15.18
C GLN A 103 -3.20 -27.92 16.42
N TYR A 104 -2.09 -28.62 16.64
CA TYR A 104 -1.15 -28.34 17.72
C TYR A 104 0.25 -28.11 17.16
N LEU A 105 0.95 -27.10 17.70
CA LEU A 105 2.33 -26.84 17.31
C LEU A 105 3.20 -28.01 17.74
N ARG A 106 3.92 -28.57 16.77
CA ARG A 106 4.89 -29.64 16.97
C ARG A 106 6.09 -29.08 17.73
N LEU A 107 6.74 -29.88 18.57
CA LEU A 107 7.95 -29.50 19.29
C LEU A 107 9.06 -30.53 19.04
N ASN A 108 10.22 -30.06 18.60
CA ASN A 108 11.38 -30.85 18.23
C ASN A 108 12.38 -30.96 19.39
N LYS A 109 12.99 -32.12 19.60
CA LYS A 109 14.06 -32.33 20.59
C LYS A 109 15.45 -32.23 19.93
N LYS A 110 16.48 -32.07 20.78
CA LYS A 110 17.90 -32.01 20.41
C LYS A 110 18.42 -33.28 19.72
N GLU A 111 17.86 -34.44 20.06
CA GLU A 111 18.27 -35.75 19.54
C GLU A 111 17.25 -36.31 18.53
N GLY A 112 17.48 -35.98 17.26
CA GLY A 112 16.91 -36.70 16.11
C GLY A 112 15.43 -36.49 15.83
N TYR A 113 15.09 -36.46 14.55
CA TYR A 113 13.71 -36.57 14.07
C TYR A 113 13.19 -37.96 14.43
N THR A 114 12.55 -38.10 15.59
CA THR A 114 11.75 -39.29 15.87
C THR A 114 10.36 -39.12 15.25
N SER A 115 9.75 -40.22 14.82
CA SER A 115 8.41 -40.23 14.23
C SER A 115 7.29 -39.91 15.24
N LYS A 116 7.62 -39.72 16.52
CA LYS A 116 6.67 -39.37 17.60
C LYS A 116 7.09 -38.04 18.23
N GLN A 117 6.20 -37.06 18.23
CA GLN A 117 6.56 -35.66 18.43
C GLN A 117 5.85 -35.07 19.64
N TRP A 118 6.54 -34.15 20.32
CA TRP A 118 5.96 -33.40 21.42
C TRP A 118 5.00 -32.35 20.84
N THR A 119 3.99 -31.95 21.61
CA THR A 119 3.00 -30.98 21.16
C THR A 119 2.74 -29.91 22.21
N LEU A 120 2.62 -28.67 21.75
CA LEU A 120 2.17 -27.54 22.55
C LEU A 120 0.65 -27.44 22.44
N ARG A 121 -0.04 -27.50 23.58
CA ARG A 121 -1.50 -27.58 23.67
C ARG A 121 -2.10 -26.41 24.43
N GLU A 122 -3.39 -26.53 24.75
CA GLU A 122 -4.16 -25.54 25.48
C GLU A 122 -3.44 -25.09 26.76
N ASN A 123 -3.57 -23.80 27.09
CA ASN A 123 -2.91 -23.16 28.24
C ASN A 123 -1.38 -23.25 28.25
N GLY A 124 -0.77 -23.54 27.09
CA GLY A 124 0.68 -23.65 26.96
C GLY A 124 1.26 -24.95 27.52
N ILE A 125 0.42 -25.96 27.77
CA ILE A 125 0.86 -27.24 28.35
C ILE A 125 1.54 -28.08 27.27
N VAL A 126 2.69 -28.67 27.62
CA VAL A 126 3.45 -29.52 26.70
C VAL A 126 3.15 -30.99 26.95
N PHE A 127 2.88 -31.72 25.87
CA PHE A 127 2.67 -33.17 25.86
C PHE A 127 3.84 -33.86 25.17
N ASN A 128 4.29 -34.97 25.73
CA ASN A 128 5.39 -35.76 25.18
C ASN A 128 4.96 -36.65 24.00
N GLU A 129 5.89 -37.43 23.48
CA GLU A 129 5.69 -38.32 22.34
C GLU A 129 4.73 -39.50 22.62
N LYS A 130 4.39 -39.73 23.89
CA LYS A 130 3.42 -40.73 24.35
C LYS A 130 2.02 -40.13 24.61
N ASN A 131 1.81 -38.87 24.27
CA ASN A 131 0.57 -38.13 24.57
C ASN A 131 0.35 -37.95 26.08
N GLU A 132 1.42 -37.90 26.88
CA GLU A 132 1.36 -37.67 28.32
C GLU A 132 1.68 -36.21 28.62
N LYS A 133 0.93 -35.62 29.57
CA LYS A 133 1.20 -34.26 30.06
C LYS A 133 2.56 -34.21 30.75
N THR A 134 3.36 -33.21 30.41
CA THR A 134 4.67 -32.96 31.03
C THR A 134 4.58 -31.88 32.12
N GLY A 135 5.68 -31.70 32.86
CA GLY A 135 5.83 -30.59 33.81
C GLY A 135 6.15 -29.24 33.17
N TYR A 136 6.30 -29.16 31.84
CA TYR A 136 6.70 -27.93 31.16
C TYR A 136 5.50 -27.11 30.68
N ARG A 137 5.66 -25.79 30.71
CA ARG A 137 4.69 -24.81 30.20
C ARG A 137 5.39 -23.79 29.29
N VAL A 138 4.72 -23.43 28.19
CA VAL A 138 5.16 -22.38 27.26
C VAL A 138 4.23 -21.17 27.37
N VAL A 139 4.76 -19.96 27.29
CA VAL A 139 3.95 -18.74 27.19
C VAL A 139 3.37 -18.61 25.79
N ILE A 140 2.05 -18.76 25.68
CA ILE A 140 1.29 -18.67 24.41
C ILE A 140 0.47 -17.38 24.25
N ASN A 141 0.41 -16.56 25.31
CA ASN A 141 -0.16 -15.21 25.30
C ASN A 141 0.87 -14.29 25.95
N GLY A 142 1.45 -13.37 25.19
CA GLY A 142 2.55 -12.51 25.65
C GLY A 142 2.08 -11.29 26.44
N ASP A 143 2.99 -10.67 27.18
CA ASP A 143 2.76 -9.43 27.93
C ASP A 143 2.94 -8.20 27.01
N PRO A 144 1.88 -7.39 26.78
CA PRO A 144 1.99 -6.17 25.97
C PRO A 144 2.98 -5.16 26.54
N LYS A 145 3.24 -5.15 27.85
CA LYS A 145 4.24 -4.24 28.47
C LYS A 145 5.68 -4.60 28.08
N LYS A 146 5.90 -5.81 27.57
CA LYS A 146 7.19 -6.30 27.07
C LYS A 146 7.21 -6.35 25.54
N ASN A 147 6.23 -5.74 24.86
CA ASN A 147 6.01 -5.91 23.42
C ASN A 147 5.97 -7.40 23.04
N PHE A 148 5.37 -8.23 23.90
CA PHE A 148 5.20 -9.68 23.72
C PHE A 148 6.50 -10.49 23.62
N LYS A 149 7.63 -9.93 24.06
CA LYS A 149 8.94 -10.58 24.03
C LYS A 149 9.01 -11.93 24.77
N ASP A 150 8.13 -12.12 25.74
CA ASP A 150 8.01 -13.35 26.52
C ASP A 150 7.24 -14.47 25.79
N LEU A 151 6.68 -14.22 24.60
CA LEU A 151 6.10 -15.27 23.77
C LEU A 151 7.10 -16.39 23.50
N GLY A 152 6.67 -17.63 23.76
CA GLY A 152 7.49 -18.82 23.60
C GLY A 152 8.37 -19.14 24.80
N ASP A 153 8.37 -18.34 25.88
CA ASP A 153 9.17 -18.63 27.07
C ASP A 153 8.76 -19.96 27.70
N VAL A 154 9.75 -20.78 28.06
CA VAL A 154 9.58 -22.13 28.62
C VAL A 154 9.82 -22.11 30.11
N TYR A 155 8.90 -22.68 30.87
CA TYR A 155 8.97 -22.85 32.31
C TYR A 155 8.93 -24.32 32.70
N ASP A 156 9.67 -24.69 33.74
CA ASP A 156 9.56 -26.00 34.38
C ASP A 156 8.41 -26.08 35.39
N GLN A 157 8.30 -27.23 36.06
CA GLN A 157 7.28 -27.53 37.07
C GLN A 157 7.39 -26.67 38.33
N ASP A 158 8.58 -26.14 38.62
CA ASP A 158 8.88 -25.28 39.76
C ASP A 158 8.76 -23.78 39.38
N ASN A 159 8.26 -23.50 38.16
CA ASN A 159 8.09 -22.18 37.58
C ASN A 159 9.40 -21.41 37.36
N ASN A 160 10.52 -22.12 37.19
CA ASN A 160 11.77 -21.52 36.73
C ASN A 160 11.73 -21.35 35.20
N LYS A 161 12.14 -20.17 34.72
CA LYS A 161 12.31 -19.92 33.28
C LYS A 161 13.55 -20.67 32.78
N LEU A 162 13.36 -21.54 31.78
CA LEU A 162 14.43 -22.33 31.15
C LEU A 162 15.01 -21.66 29.90
N GLY A 163 14.20 -20.89 29.18
CA GLY A 163 14.57 -20.30 27.89
C GLY A 163 13.34 -20.03 27.03
N ASN A 164 13.45 -20.22 25.70
CA ASN A 164 12.39 -19.92 24.74
C ASN A 164 12.37 -20.94 23.57
N ILE A 165 11.17 -21.35 23.13
CA ILE A 165 10.99 -22.34 22.06
C ILE A 165 11.44 -21.85 20.68
N TYR A 166 11.58 -20.53 20.47
CA TYR A 166 11.98 -19.95 19.18
C TYR A 166 13.50 -19.75 19.06
N LEU A 167 14.25 -20.01 20.14
CA LEU A 167 15.70 -20.00 20.13
C LEU A 167 16.25 -21.42 19.94
N LYS A 168 17.45 -21.56 19.39
CA LYS A 168 18.11 -22.86 19.25
C LYS A 168 18.44 -23.46 20.60
N GLN A 169 18.56 -24.79 20.69
CA GLN A 169 18.94 -25.50 21.92
C GLN A 169 20.45 -25.46 22.20
N THR A 170 21.03 -24.26 22.20
CA THR A 170 22.45 -23.99 22.41
C THR A 170 22.63 -22.82 23.38
N GLU A 171 23.85 -22.66 23.89
CA GLU A 171 24.24 -21.50 24.71
C GLU A 171 23.25 -21.21 25.85
N ARG A 172 22.66 -20.01 25.90
CA ARG A 172 21.72 -19.56 26.94
C ARG A 172 20.38 -20.28 26.92
N ASN A 173 20.10 -21.07 25.89
CA ASN A 173 18.87 -21.82 25.71
C ASN A 173 19.11 -23.34 25.75
N ALA A 174 20.30 -23.78 26.17
CA ALA A 174 20.72 -25.19 26.17
C ALA A 174 19.93 -26.11 27.14
N THR A 175 19.27 -25.53 28.16
CA THR A 175 18.45 -26.25 29.14
C THR A 175 17.02 -26.49 28.67
N VAL A 176 16.59 -25.84 27.58
CA VAL A 176 15.26 -26.04 27.01
C VAL A 176 15.19 -27.42 26.35
N PRO A 177 14.26 -28.30 26.72
CA PRO A 177 14.22 -29.68 26.24
C PRO A 177 13.65 -29.84 24.81
N PHE A 178 12.94 -28.82 24.32
CA PHE A 178 12.30 -28.84 23.00
C PHE A 178 12.21 -27.43 22.36
N ILE A 179 12.13 -27.35 21.04
CA ILE A 179 12.01 -26.09 20.29
C ILE A 179 10.94 -26.20 19.20
N ALA A 180 10.47 -25.04 18.73
CA ALA A 180 9.56 -24.98 17.59
C ALA A 180 10.25 -25.44 16.29
N PRO A 181 9.50 -25.96 15.31
CA PRO A 181 10.00 -26.32 13.99
C PRO A 181 10.75 -25.17 13.32
N ASN A 182 11.87 -25.50 12.68
CA ASN A 182 12.70 -24.55 11.94
C ASN A 182 12.10 -24.27 10.55
N THR A 183 10.97 -23.56 10.56
CA THR A 183 10.20 -23.15 9.39
C THR A 183 9.78 -21.68 9.51
N SER A 184 9.26 -21.08 8.42
CA SER A 184 8.66 -19.74 8.50
C SER A 184 7.23 -19.80 9.04
N TYR A 185 6.87 -18.84 9.87
CA TYR A 185 5.55 -18.67 10.44
C TYR A 185 4.92 -17.36 9.97
N PHE A 186 3.60 -17.30 9.99
CA PHE A 186 2.81 -16.13 9.60
C PHE A 186 1.94 -15.69 10.78
N TRP A 187 2.30 -14.58 11.40
CA TRP A 187 1.63 -14.07 12.59
C TRP A 187 0.69 -12.91 12.26
N LEU A 188 -0.40 -12.83 13.01
CA LEU A 188 -1.38 -11.74 12.94
C LEU A 188 -1.55 -11.13 14.33
N THR A 189 -1.50 -9.81 14.43
CA THR A 189 -1.92 -9.05 15.62
C THR A 189 -2.93 -8.00 15.22
N HIS A 190 -3.72 -7.50 16.18
CA HIS A 190 -4.68 -6.44 15.92
C HIS A 190 -4.69 -5.35 16.99
N SER A 191 -5.21 -4.19 16.59
CA SER A 191 -5.49 -3.06 17.44
C SER A 191 -6.95 -2.64 17.29
N ASP A 192 -7.60 -2.35 18.40
CA ASP A 192 -8.99 -1.83 18.46
C ASP A 192 -9.05 -0.35 18.87
N ASP A 193 -7.90 0.30 19.02
CA ASP A 193 -7.78 1.68 19.54
C ASP A 193 -6.94 2.59 18.62
N ASN A 194 -7.03 2.34 17.32
CA ASN A 194 -6.34 3.09 16.26
C ASN A 194 -4.80 2.98 16.34
N GLY A 195 -4.30 1.78 16.64
CA GLY A 195 -2.87 1.45 16.63
C GLY A 195 -2.10 1.83 17.89
N LYS A 196 -2.79 2.21 18.99
CA LYS A 196 -2.14 2.61 20.24
C LYS A 196 -1.70 1.40 21.06
N THR A 197 -2.55 0.38 21.14
CA THR A 197 -2.24 -0.91 21.77
C THR A 197 -2.55 -2.05 20.81
N TRP A 198 -1.88 -3.17 21.04
CA TRP A 198 -1.94 -4.34 20.16
C TRP A 198 -2.25 -5.60 20.97
N SER A 199 -2.86 -6.59 20.33
CA SER A 199 -3.12 -7.90 20.92
C SER A 199 -1.86 -8.78 20.91
N SER A 200 -1.83 -9.82 21.75
CA SER A 200 -0.84 -10.90 21.57
C SER A 200 -0.98 -11.48 20.15
N PRO A 201 0.12 -11.68 19.41
CA PRO A 201 0.11 -12.36 18.11
C PRO A 201 -0.61 -13.70 18.14
N ILE A 202 -1.36 -13.99 17.08
CA ILE A 202 -1.89 -15.31 16.76
C ILE A 202 -1.12 -15.89 15.57
N ASP A 203 -0.80 -17.17 15.64
CA ASP A 203 -0.13 -17.88 14.55
C ASP A 203 -1.15 -18.46 13.56
N LEU A 204 -1.19 -17.93 12.34
CA LEU A 204 -2.09 -18.38 11.28
C LEU A 204 -1.50 -19.51 10.43
N THR A 205 -0.24 -19.90 10.66
CA THR A 205 0.52 -20.79 9.78
C THR A 205 -0.21 -22.10 9.50
N SER A 206 -0.85 -22.69 10.50
CA SER A 206 -1.61 -23.95 10.36
C SER A 206 -2.85 -23.85 9.46
N GLN A 207 -3.41 -22.65 9.28
CA GLN A 207 -4.57 -22.43 8.42
C GLN A 207 -4.17 -22.30 6.95
N VAL A 208 -3.03 -21.66 6.67
CA VAL A 208 -2.70 -21.18 5.33
C VAL A 208 -1.48 -21.85 4.69
N LYS A 209 -0.51 -22.33 5.47
CA LYS A 209 0.74 -22.91 4.93
C LYS A 209 0.59 -24.41 4.65
N LYS A 210 0.83 -24.80 3.40
CA LYS A 210 0.73 -26.20 2.94
C LYS A 210 2.02 -27.00 3.20
N ASP A 211 1.90 -28.31 3.31
CA ASP A 211 2.99 -29.25 3.67
C ASP A 211 4.19 -29.27 2.71
N TRP A 212 4.00 -28.81 1.48
CA TRP A 212 5.05 -28.72 0.45
C TRP A 212 5.76 -27.36 0.42
N MET A 213 5.27 -26.37 1.17
CA MET A 213 5.85 -25.03 1.21
C MET A 213 7.05 -24.99 2.16
N ARG A 214 8.21 -24.56 1.66
CA ARG A 214 9.40 -24.27 2.48
C ARG A 214 9.25 -22.94 3.21
N PHE A 215 8.73 -21.96 2.49
CA PHE A 215 8.47 -20.61 2.98
C PHE A 215 7.04 -20.21 2.66
N PHE A 216 6.48 -19.41 3.54
CA PHE A 216 5.23 -18.71 3.41
C PHE A 216 5.39 -17.39 4.16
N GLY A 217 5.09 -16.27 3.50
CA GLY A 217 5.24 -14.96 4.11
C GLY A 217 4.53 -13.86 3.34
N THR A 218 4.59 -12.64 3.87
CA THR A 218 3.88 -11.48 3.36
C THR A 218 4.41 -11.01 2.00
N GLY A 219 3.55 -10.35 1.23
CA GLY A 219 3.99 -9.30 0.31
C GLY A 219 3.86 -7.97 1.05
N PRO A 220 4.95 -7.38 1.61
CA PRO A 220 4.83 -6.26 2.53
C PRO A 220 4.19 -5.04 1.87
N GLY A 221 3.45 -4.27 2.67
CA GLY A 221 2.64 -3.14 2.21
C GLY A 221 1.26 -3.10 2.84
N VAL A 222 0.21 -3.01 2.03
CA VAL A 222 -1.17 -2.89 2.50
C VAL A 222 -2.06 -4.01 1.96
N GLY A 223 -2.83 -4.63 2.86
CA GLY A 223 -3.97 -5.45 2.50
C GLY A 223 -5.20 -4.59 2.21
N ILE A 224 -6.29 -5.22 1.77
CA ILE A 224 -7.55 -4.51 1.49
C ILE A 224 -8.75 -5.20 2.17
N GLN A 225 -9.77 -4.41 2.47
CA GLN A 225 -11.12 -4.94 2.65
C GLN A 225 -11.91 -4.71 1.36
N THR A 226 -12.41 -5.80 0.78
CA THR A 226 -13.25 -5.75 -0.42
C THR A 226 -14.62 -5.15 -0.14
N LYS A 227 -15.36 -4.75 -1.17
CA LYS A 227 -16.76 -4.29 -1.08
C LYS A 227 -17.68 -5.32 -0.44
N LYS A 228 -17.35 -6.61 -0.55
CA LYS A 228 -18.09 -7.72 0.09
C LYS A 228 -17.73 -7.91 1.57
N GLY A 229 -16.79 -7.12 2.10
CA GLY A 229 -16.35 -7.17 3.51
C GLY A 229 -15.22 -8.15 3.80
N ASN A 230 -14.75 -8.91 2.80
CA ASN A 230 -13.62 -9.84 2.97
C ASN A 230 -12.32 -9.06 3.19
N LEU A 231 -11.49 -9.53 4.13
CA LEU A 231 -10.13 -9.02 4.38
C LEU A 231 -9.12 -9.84 3.60
N LEU A 232 -8.22 -9.18 2.87
CA LEU A 232 -7.28 -9.81 1.96
C LEU A 232 -5.85 -9.33 2.27
N PHE A 233 -4.92 -10.27 2.36
CA PHE A 233 -3.49 -9.98 2.46
C PHE A 233 -2.71 -10.65 1.32
N PRO A 234 -1.90 -9.90 0.57
CA PRO A 234 -0.87 -10.45 -0.30
C PRO A 234 0.14 -11.34 0.43
N ILE A 235 0.41 -12.50 -0.14
CA ILE A 235 1.44 -13.41 0.34
C ILE A 235 2.23 -13.97 -0.83
N TYR A 236 3.36 -14.59 -0.54
CA TYR A 236 4.02 -15.50 -1.46
C TYR A 236 4.62 -16.69 -0.70
N TYR A 237 4.92 -17.75 -1.43
CA TYR A 237 5.51 -18.96 -0.86
C TYR A 237 6.54 -19.58 -1.80
N ILE A 238 7.38 -20.45 -1.23
CA ILE A 238 8.41 -21.19 -1.96
C ILE A 238 8.09 -22.68 -1.89
N ASN A 239 8.01 -23.35 -3.04
CA ASN A 239 7.76 -24.79 -3.13
C ASN A 239 9.02 -25.66 -2.88
N ARG A 240 8.89 -26.98 -3.00
CA ARG A 240 9.98 -27.96 -2.82
C ARG A 240 11.17 -27.79 -3.76
N HIS A 241 10.96 -27.13 -4.89
CA HIS A 241 11.97 -26.89 -5.91
C HIS A 241 12.57 -25.48 -5.85
N GLY A 242 12.29 -24.72 -4.79
CA GLY A 242 12.81 -23.36 -4.62
C GLY A 242 12.12 -22.33 -5.52
N LYS A 243 10.92 -22.61 -6.04
CA LYS A 243 10.17 -21.68 -6.90
C LYS A 243 9.13 -20.89 -6.13
N GLN A 244 9.11 -19.59 -6.41
CA GLN A 244 8.27 -18.60 -5.75
C GLN A 244 6.95 -18.41 -6.48
N SER A 245 5.86 -18.25 -5.71
CA SER A 245 4.53 -17.96 -6.25
C SER A 245 3.76 -17.03 -5.31
N SER A 246 3.20 -15.96 -5.86
CA SER A 246 2.28 -15.04 -5.15
C SER A 246 0.91 -15.68 -4.97
N ALA A 247 0.20 -15.34 -3.90
CA ALA A 247 -1.23 -15.62 -3.73
C ALA A 247 -1.82 -14.62 -2.71
N LEU A 248 -3.05 -14.87 -2.26
CA LEU A 248 -3.71 -14.12 -1.19
C LEU A 248 -4.13 -15.05 -0.06
N ILE A 249 -4.15 -14.54 1.17
CA ILE A 249 -5.00 -15.10 2.23
C ILE A 249 -6.26 -14.25 2.39
N ILE A 250 -7.39 -14.91 2.65
CA ILE A 250 -8.72 -14.32 2.58
C ILE A 250 -9.48 -14.66 3.86
N SER A 251 -10.02 -13.65 4.54
CA SER A 251 -10.95 -13.84 5.65
C SER A 251 -12.32 -13.25 5.33
N LYS A 252 -13.37 -14.08 5.46
CA LYS A 252 -14.77 -13.68 5.26
C LYS A 252 -15.46 -13.26 6.56
N ASP A 253 -14.89 -13.63 7.71
CA ASP A 253 -15.53 -13.55 9.02
C ASP A 253 -14.91 -12.50 9.97
N GLY A 254 -14.17 -11.55 9.39
CA GLY A 254 -13.54 -10.46 10.15
C GLY A 254 -12.27 -10.86 10.87
N GLY A 255 -11.46 -11.69 10.21
CA GLY A 255 -10.12 -12.05 10.65
C GLY A 255 -10.10 -13.22 11.64
N LYS A 256 -11.21 -13.95 11.83
CA LYS A 256 -11.25 -15.11 12.74
C LYS A 256 -10.67 -16.35 12.08
N THR A 257 -11.01 -16.58 10.81
CA THR A 257 -10.45 -17.66 9.99
C THR A 257 -9.92 -17.12 8.67
N TRP A 258 -8.90 -17.80 8.13
CA TRP A 258 -8.19 -17.40 6.92
C TRP A 258 -8.00 -18.58 5.96
N ASP A 259 -8.41 -18.39 4.71
CA ASP A 259 -8.21 -19.34 3.62
C ASP A 259 -7.04 -18.90 2.74
N LEU A 260 -6.30 -19.86 2.18
CA LEU A 260 -5.33 -19.60 1.11
C LEU A 260 -6.03 -19.68 -0.26
N GLY A 261 -5.96 -18.61 -1.05
CA GLY A 261 -6.35 -18.60 -2.47
C GLY A 261 -5.31 -19.26 -3.38
N GLN A 262 -5.69 -19.57 -4.63
CA GLN A 262 -4.75 -20.06 -5.63
C GLN A 262 -3.70 -19.00 -6.00
N SER A 263 -2.55 -19.45 -6.47
CA SER A 263 -1.58 -18.57 -7.12
C SER A 263 -2.00 -18.28 -8.55
N PRO A 264 -1.65 -17.09 -9.11
CA PRO A 264 -1.66 -16.91 -10.56
C PRO A 264 -0.87 -17.97 -11.32
N ASN A 265 0.19 -18.53 -10.72
CA ASN A 265 0.93 -19.65 -11.32
C ASN A 265 0.16 -20.97 -11.40
N ASP A 266 -1.03 -21.09 -10.79
CA ASP A 266 -1.85 -22.31 -10.88
C ASP A 266 -2.72 -22.36 -12.14
N THR A 267 -2.91 -21.24 -12.83
CA THR A 267 -3.83 -21.12 -13.97
C THR A 267 -3.14 -20.71 -15.28
N ARG A 268 -1.81 -20.49 -15.25
CA ARG A 268 -1.01 -20.05 -16.40
C ARG A 268 -0.79 -21.16 -17.42
N THR A 269 -1.26 -20.96 -18.63
CA THR A 269 -1.16 -21.93 -19.74
C THR A 269 0.27 -22.15 -20.22
N GLU A 270 1.13 -21.12 -20.15
CA GLU A 270 2.54 -21.18 -20.54
C GLU A 270 3.41 -22.04 -19.63
N LEU A 271 2.86 -22.54 -18.52
CA LEU A 271 3.54 -23.47 -17.62
C LEU A 271 3.40 -24.94 -18.03
N TYR A 272 2.76 -25.23 -19.17
CA TYR A 272 2.63 -26.57 -19.75
C TYR A 272 2.11 -27.62 -18.76
N GLY A 273 1.06 -27.26 -18.01
CA GLY A 273 0.41 -28.12 -17.01
C GLY A 273 1.09 -28.15 -15.64
N LYS A 274 2.19 -27.41 -15.43
CA LYS A 274 2.73 -27.17 -14.09
C LYS A 274 1.94 -26.09 -13.36
N ASN A 275 1.99 -26.15 -12.03
CA ASN A 275 1.35 -25.22 -11.11
C ASN A 275 2.34 -24.75 -10.02
N SER A 276 1.88 -23.92 -9.09
CA SER A 276 2.74 -23.35 -8.04
C SER A 276 3.45 -24.40 -7.16
N GLU A 277 2.86 -25.58 -6.96
CA GLU A 277 3.48 -26.70 -6.22
C GLU A 277 4.57 -27.40 -7.03
N THR A 278 4.37 -27.55 -8.35
CA THR A 278 5.21 -28.39 -9.24
C THR A 278 6.19 -27.62 -10.12
N LEU A 279 6.14 -26.27 -10.11
CA LEU A 279 7.13 -25.40 -10.74
C LEU A 279 8.55 -25.78 -10.29
N ASN A 280 9.48 -25.90 -11.24
CA ASN A 280 10.85 -26.35 -10.97
C ASN A 280 11.88 -25.59 -11.83
N SER A 281 13.14 -26.03 -11.82
CA SER A 281 14.24 -25.38 -12.54
C SER A 281 14.00 -25.22 -14.05
N ASN A 282 13.21 -26.09 -14.68
CA ASN A 282 12.84 -26.00 -16.09
C ASN A 282 11.77 -24.92 -16.37
N SER A 283 11.36 -24.16 -15.35
CA SER A 283 10.37 -23.09 -15.41
C SER A 283 10.95 -21.76 -14.90
N SER A 284 12.25 -21.53 -15.12
CA SER A 284 12.91 -20.27 -14.77
C SER A 284 12.20 -19.06 -15.39
N GLY A 285 12.23 -17.92 -14.70
CA GLY A 285 11.59 -16.67 -15.17
C GLY A 285 10.09 -16.56 -14.96
N HIS A 286 9.44 -17.59 -14.38
CA HIS A 286 7.99 -17.59 -14.10
C HIS A 286 7.67 -17.33 -12.62
N GLU A 287 8.68 -16.98 -11.82
CA GLU A 287 8.54 -16.70 -10.40
C GLU A 287 7.76 -15.39 -10.19
N LEU A 288 6.79 -15.46 -9.28
CA LEU A 288 5.99 -14.34 -8.82
C LEU A 288 6.19 -14.26 -7.31
N THR A 289 6.52 -13.08 -6.78
CA THR A 289 6.93 -12.93 -5.38
C THR A 289 6.01 -11.94 -4.63
N GLU A 290 6.56 -10.91 -4.00
CA GLU A 290 5.81 -9.88 -3.30
C GLU A 290 4.85 -9.18 -4.25
N SER A 291 3.67 -8.84 -3.75
CA SER A 291 2.61 -8.27 -4.57
C SER A 291 1.74 -7.31 -3.78
N GLN A 292 0.99 -6.48 -4.49
CA GLN A 292 -0.02 -5.58 -3.94
C GLN A 292 -1.27 -5.64 -4.82
N LEU A 293 -2.43 -5.32 -4.26
CA LEU A 293 -3.71 -5.48 -4.94
C LEU A 293 -4.63 -4.28 -4.82
N VAL A 294 -5.54 -4.16 -5.78
CA VAL A 294 -6.68 -3.25 -5.73
C VAL A 294 -7.96 -3.97 -6.15
N GLU A 295 -9.10 -3.54 -5.61
CA GLU A 295 -10.42 -3.90 -6.11
C GLU A 295 -10.97 -2.76 -6.98
N LEU A 296 -11.29 -3.06 -8.23
CA LEU A 296 -11.91 -2.13 -9.18
C LEU A 296 -13.38 -1.86 -8.85
N GLN A 297 -13.99 -0.87 -9.50
CA GLN A 297 -15.38 -0.56 -9.27
C GLN A 297 -16.31 -1.70 -9.73
N ASN A 298 -15.94 -2.40 -10.80
CA ASN A 298 -16.67 -3.56 -11.31
C ASN A 298 -16.58 -4.82 -10.41
N GLY A 299 -15.74 -4.79 -9.34
CA GLY A 299 -15.56 -5.89 -8.40
C GLY A 299 -14.38 -6.82 -8.72
N ASP A 300 -13.68 -6.59 -9.84
CA ASP A 300 -12.46 -7.32 -10.16
C ASP A 300 -11.35 -6.99 -9.17
N LEU A 301 -10.55 -7.98 -8.80
CA LEU A 301 -9.27 -7.74 -8.15
C LEU A 301 -8.15 -7.73 -9.17
N LYS A 302 -7.24 -6.77 -9.06
CA LYS A 302 -5.99 -6.71 -9.85
C LYS A 302 -4.82 -6.90 -8.89
N LEU A 303 -4.01 -7.92 -9.13
CA LEU A 303 -2.81 -8.22 -8.35
C LEU A 303 -1.57 -7.86 -9.17
N PHE A 304 -0.73 -6.97 -8.64
CA PHE A 304 0.50 -6.50 -9.24
C PHE A 304 1.69 -7.16 -8.53
N MET A 305 2.57 -7.80 -9.28
CA MET A 305 3.55 -8.75 -8.74
C MET A 305 4.97 -8.42 -9.16
N ARG A 306 5.87 -8.46 -8.17
CA ARG A 306 7.31 -8.49 -8.36
C ARG A 306 7.70 -9.80 -9.07
N ASN A 307 8.59 -9.68 -10.05
CA ASN A 307 9.02 -10.78 -10.91
C ASN A 307 10.31 -10.41 -11.66
N THR A 308 10.89 -11.36 -12.39
CA THR A 308 12.20 -11.20 -13.06
C THR A 308 12.10 -10.87 -14.55
N SER A 309 10.95 -10.42 -15.07
CA SER A 309 10.76 -10.17 -16.51
C SER A 309 11.21 -8.78 -16.99
N GLY A 310 11.57 -7.89 -16.07
CA GLY A 310 11.83 -6.48 -16.37
C GLY A 310 10.57 -5.61 -16.50
N ARG A 311 9.38 -6.21 -16.42
CA ARG A 311 8.07 -5.54 -16.41
C ARG A 311 7.28 -5.94 -15.17
N VAL A 312 6.34 -5.09 -14.76
CA VAL A 312 5.35 -5.49 -13.73
C VAL A 312 4.48 -6.60 -14.29
N MET A 313 4.22 -7.65 -13.51
CA MET A 313 3.24 -8.69 -13.85
C MET A 313 1.92 -8.36 -13.17
N MET A 314 0.80 -8.52 -13.88
CA MET A 314 -0.53 -8.30 -13.35
C MET A 314 -1.41 -9.53 -13.62
N SER A 315 -2.28 -9.88 -12.67
CA SER A 315 -3.34 -10.87 -12.88
C SER A 315 -4.68 -10.34 -12.39
N THR A 316 -5.78 -10.85 -12.96
CA THR A 316 -7.15 -10.48 -12.57
C THR A 316 -7.83 -11.63 -11.83
N SER A 317 -8.54 -11.34 -10.75
CA SER A 317 -9.48 -12.29 -10.13
C SER A 317 -10.90 -11.76 -10.24
N LYS A 318 -11.83 -12.67 -10.58
CA LYS A 318 -13.27 -12.42 -10.72
C LYS A 318 -14.08 -12.98 -9.54
N ASP A 319 -13.45 -13.72 -8.64
CA ASP A 319 -14.09 -14.48 -7.56
C ASP A 319 -13.66 -14.03 -6.16
N GLY A 320 -13.03 -12.85 -6.05
CA GLY A 320 -12.61 -12.28 -4.77
C GLY A 320 -11.26 -12.79 -4.28
N GLY A 321 -10.40 -13.26 -5.20
CA GLY A 321 -9.01 -13.62 -4.93
C GLY A 321 -8.76 -15.11 -4.79
N TYR A 322 -9.76 -15.95 -5.04
CA TYR A 322 -9.64 -17.41 -4.93
C TYR A 322 -8.97 -18.03 -6.15
N SER A 323 -9.22 -17.50 -7.35
CA SER A 323 -8.56 -17.89 -8.59
C SER A 323 -8.19 -16.68 -9.47
N TRP A 324 -7.32 -16.91 -10.45
CA TRP A 324 -6.72 -15.86 -11.27
C TRP A 324 -6.79 -16.18 -12.76
N ILE A 325 -6.95 -15.13 -13.56
CA ILE A 325 -6.92 -15.15 -15.02
C ILE A 325 -6.03 -14.02 -15.55
N GLU A 326 -5.66 -14.12 -16.81
CA GLU A 326 -4.90 -13.10 -17.56
C GLU A 326 -3.61 -12.64 -16.87
N THR A 327 -2.80 -13.58 -16.39
CA THR A 327 -1.49 -13.25 -15.83
C THR A 327 -0.55 -12.79 -16.96
N LYS A 328 -0.30 -11.48 -17.06
CA LYS A 328 0.44 -10.87 -18.16
C LYS A 328 1.37 -9.76 -17.68
N GLN A 329 2.41 -9.48 -18.47
CA GLN A 329 3.21 -8.26 -18.27
C GLN A 329 2.33 -7.04 -18.53
N VAL A 330 2.60 -5.95 -17.79
CA VAL A 330 2.11 -4.60 -18.08
C VAL A 330 3.20 -3.89 -18.88
N PRO A 331 3.09 -3.78 -20.22
CA PRO A 331 4.17 -3.32 -21.08
C PRO A 331 4.70 -1.94 -20.71
N GLU A 332 3.83 -1.07 -20.22
CA GLU A 332 4.12 0.32 -19.90
C GLU A 332 4.96 0.47 -18.62
N LEU A 333 4.89 -0.49 -17.70
CA LEU A 333 5.51 -0.41 -16.39
C LEU A 333 6.81 -1.22 -16.33
N ASN A 334 7.94 -0.51 -16.48
CA ASN A 334 9.27 -1.06 -16.19
C ASN A 334 9.34 -1.58 -14.74
N HIS A 335 10.19 -2.58 -14.51
CA HIS A 335 10.38 -3.17 -13.20
C HIS A 335 11.82 -3.63 -12.97
N GLY A 336 12.37 -3.30 -11.80
CA GLY A 336 13.75 -3.60 -11.40
C GLY A 336 13.90 -4.75 -10.38
N TYR A 337 12.89 -5.59 -10.22
CA TYR A 337 12.84 -6.69 -9.23
C TYR A 337 12.97 -6.23 -7.77
N SER A 338 11.97 -5.47 -7.34
CA SER A 338 11.80 -4.99 -5.97
C SER A 338 10.31 -4.90 -5.64
N GLN A 339 9.93 -4.73 -4.38
CA GLN A 339 8.52 -4.52 -4.02
C GLN A 339 7.97 -3.27 -4.73
N LEU A 340 6.65 -3.27 -4.96
CA LEU A 340 5.88 -2.21 -5.60
C LEU A 340 4.67 -1.84 -4.74
N SER A 341 4.09 -0.67 -4.95
CA SER A 341 2.86 -0.24 -4.28
C SER A 341 1.78 0.12 -5.30
N VAL A 342 0.52 -0.18 -4.98
CA VAL A 342 -0.63 0.22 -5.78
C VAL A 342 -1.81 0.56 -4.88
N ILE A 343 -2.50 1.66 -5.18
CA ILE A 343 -3.75 2.03 -4.53
C ILE A 343 -4.77 2.46 -5.58
N LYS A 344 -6.05 2.28 -5.27
CA LYS A 344 -7.12 2.88 -6.05
C LYS A 344 -7.43 4.27 -5.48
N TYR A 345 -7.58 5.27 -6.34
CA TYR A 345 -8.11 6.57 -5.93
C TYR A 345 -9.60 6.45 -5.61
N SER A 346 -10.01 6.87 -4.42
CA SER A 346 -11.37 6.61 -3.92
C SER A 346 -12.48 7.26 -4.74
N LYS A 347 -12.20 8.40 -5.39
CA LYS A 347 -13.16 9.13 -6.24
C LYS A 347 -12.94 8.83 -7.72
N LYS A 348 -14.04 8.96 -8.47
CA LYS A 348 -13.94 9.15 -9.91
C LYS A 348 -13.47 10.56 -10.22
N ILE A 349 -12.75 10.71 -11.33
CA ILE A 349 -12.35 12.00 -11.87
C ILE A 349 -12.91 12.08 -13.27
N ASN A 350 -13.80 13.04 -13.53
CA ASN A 350 -14.53 13.19 -14.78
C ASN A 350 -15.20 11.87 -15.25
N GLY A 351 -15.83 11.17 -14.30
CA GLY A 351 -16.51 9.89 -14.54
C GLY A 351 -15.60 8.65 -14.66
N LYS A 352 -14.27 8.82 -14.63
CA LYS A 352 -13.28 7.75 -14.77
C LYS A 352 -12.71 7.28 -13.44
N GLU A 353 -12.45 5.99 -13.33
CA GLU A 353 -11.76 5.37 -12.18
C GLU A 353 -10.25 5.35 -12.43
N TYR A 354 -9.45 5.63 -11.39
CA TYR A 354 -8.00 5.71 -11.50
C TYR A 354 -7.28 4.88 -10.43
N ILE A 355 -6.13 4.33 -10.83
CA ILE A 355 -5.19 3.61 -9.97
C ILE A 355 -3.87 4.36 -9.93
N VAL A 356 -3.29 4.52 -8.74
CA VAL A 356 -1.93 5.03 -8.56
C VAL A 356 -1.01 3.84 -8.35
N PHE A 357 -0.02 3.69 -9.22
CA PHE A 357 1.06 2.70 -9.09
C PHE A 357 2.37 3.39 -8.72
N SER A 358 3.18 2.75 -7.88
CA SER A 358 4.51 3.21 -7.50
C SER A 358 5.54 2.09 -7.59
N GLY A 359 6.68 2.38 -8.20
CA GLY A 359 7.75 1.42 -8.34
C GLY A 359 9.02 1.99 -9.00
N GLN A 360 10.03 1.14 -9.07
CA GLN A 360 11.31 1.41 -9.73
C GLN A 360 11.09 1.40 -11.23
N SER A 361 11.73 2.32 -11.96
CA SER A 361 11.47 2.46 -13.41
C SER A 361 12.63 2.02 -14.31
N VAL A 362 13.64 1.36 -13.75
CA VAL A 362 14.71 0.71 -14.52
C VAL A 362 14.34 -0.76 -14.76
N SER A 363 14.14 -1.13 -16.03
CA SER A 363 13.78 -2.50 -16.43
C SER A 363 14.97 -3.45 -16.28
N GLY A 364 14.74 -4.61 -15.68
CA GLY A 364 15.66 -5.74 -15.74
C GLY A 364 15.27 -6.89 -14.80
N ASN A 365 16.06 -7.96 -14.85
CA ASN A 365 15.68 -9.22 -14.17
C ASN A 365 15.91 -9.19 -12.66
N SER A 366 17.04 -8.62 -12.21
CA SER A 366 17.40 -8.52 -10.80
C SER A 366 18.63 -7.64 -10.58
N GLY A 367 18.74 -7.05 -9.39
CA GLY A 367 19.96 -6.44 -8.89
C GLY A 367 19.78 -5.00 -8.44
N ASP A 368 20.60 -4.59 -7.47
CA ASP A 368 20.46 -3.30 -6.80
C ASP A 368 20.62 -2.10 -7.75
N LYS A 369 21.42 -2.21 -8.83
CA LYS A 369 21.52 -1.16 -9.86
C LYS A 369 20.20 -0.81 -10.56
N LEU A 370 19.20 -1.69 -10.49
CA LEU A 370 17.86 -1.50 -11.05
C LEU A 370 16.88 -0.86 -10.04
N ARG A 371 17.26 -0.81 -8.75
CA ARG A 371 16.44 -0.28 -7.66
C ARG A 371 16.58 1.23 -7.52
N ARG A 372 16.16 1.93 -8.57
CA ARG A 372 16.28 3.38 -8.72
C ARG A 372 15.25 3.94 -9.67
N ASP A 373 15.25 5.27 -9.80
CA ASP A 373 14.35 6.02 -10.67
C ASP A 373 12.89 5.73 -10.37
N GLY A 374 12.51 5.89 -9.10
CA GLY A 374 11.15 5.75 -8.64
C GLY A 374 10.20 6.68 -9.40
N LYS A 375 9.04 6.16 -9.79
CA LYS A 375 7.96 6.94 -10.42
C LYS A 375 6.63 6.50 -9.88
N LEU A 376 5.69 7.44 -9.86
CA LEU A 376 4.27 7.14 -9.71
C LEU A 376 3.59 7.34 -11.05
N PHE A 377 2.71 6.41 -11.39
CA PHE A 377 1.91 6.43 -12.60
C PHE A 377 0.45 6.42 -12.22
N LEU A 378 -0.36 7.17 -12.97
CA LEU A 378 -1.82 7.15 -12.84
C LEU A 378 -2.40 6.36 -14.02
N GLY A 379 -3.03 5.22 -13.72
CA GLY A 379 -3.66 4.34 -14.70
C GLY A 379 -5.16 4.57 -14.75
N GLU A 380 -5.71 4.82 -15.94
CA GLU A 380 -7.15 4.99 -16.16
C GLU A 380 -7.82 3.63 -16.37
N VAL A 381 -8.78 3.29 -15.52
CA VAL A 381 -9.54 2.05 -15.62
C VAL A 381 -10.63 2.17 -16.69
N GLN A 382 -10.64 1.23 -17.62
CA GLN A 382 -11.60 1.12 -18.71
C GLN A 382 -12.81 0.28 -18.29
N ASP A 383 -13.92 0.37 -19.04
CA ASP A 383 -15.18 -0.30 -18.67
C ASP A 383 -15.06 -1.84 -18.60
N ASN A 384 -14.16 -2.43 -19.39
CA ASN A 384 -13.88 -3.87 -19.35
C ASN A 384 -12.97 -4.30 -18.19
N GLY A 385 -12.45 -3.34 -17.40
CA GLY A 385 -11.49 -3.56 -16.31
C GLY A 385 -10.02 -3.58 -16.74
N ASP A 386 -9.70 -3.28 -18.00
CA ASP A 386 -8.32 -2.97 -18.42
C ASP A 386 -7.87 -1.63 -17.84
N ILE A 387 -6.56 -1.44 -17.75
CA ILE A 387 -5.95 -0.22 -17.19
C ILE A 387 -5.03 0.37 -18.25
N ASN A 388 -5.31 1.61 -18.65
CA ASN A 388 -4.49 2.37 -19.58
C ASN A 388 -3.48 3.23 -18.81
N TRP A 389 -2.19 3.09 -19.13
CA TRP A 389 -1.10 3.81 -18.47
C TRP A 389 -0.48 4.87 -19.39
N ASP A 390 -0.81 6.14 -19.19
CA ASP A 390 -0.08 7.24 -19.84
C ASP A 390 1.21 7.55 -19.08
N THR A 391 2.29 6.87 -19.50
CA THR A 391 3.62 6.98 -18.89
C THR A 391 4.37 8.26 -19.23
N THR A 392 3.80 9.13 -20.06
CA THR A 392 4.41 10.39 -20.50
C THR A 392 3.78 11.56 -19.76
N ASN A 393 2.45 11.63 -19.73
CA ASN A 393 1.71 12.78 -19.21
C ASN A 393 1.11 12.52 -17.83
N LEU A 394 0.73 11.29 -17.48
CA LEU A 394 0.13 10.95 -16.18
C LEU A 394 1.15 10.29 -15.25
N VAL A 395 2.30 10.96 -15.09
CA VAL A 395 3.46 10.43 -14.38
C VAL A 395 4.13 11.48 -13.49
N ARG A 396 4.47 11.06 -12.27
CA ARG A 396 5.23 11.86 -11.29
C ARG A 396 6.55 11.16 -10.99
N ASN A 397 7.68 11.81 -11.30
CA ASN A 397 9.01 11.29 -11.00
C ASN A 397 9.38 11.50 -9.52
N ILE A 398 9.90 10.47 -8.85
CA ILE A 398 10.51 10.61 -7.53
C ILE A 398 11.97 11.03 -7.66
N LYS A 399 12.32 12.16 -7.05
CA LYS A 399 13.70 12.58 -6.85
C LYS A 399 14.16 12.11 -5.48
N SER A 400 15.06 11.13 -5.47
CA SER A 400 15.68 10.57 -4.28
C SER A 400 17.12 11.07 -4.14
N SER A 401 17.50 11.41 -2.91
CA SER A 401 18.90 11.69 -2.53
C SER A 401 19.71 10.44 -2.21
N GLY A 402 19.05 9.29 -2.04
CA GLY A 402 19.71 8.03 -1.74
C GLY A 402 20.26 7.35 -2.99
N LEU A 403 20.97 6.24 -2.78
CA LEU A 403 21.81 5.60 -3.79
C LEU A 403 21.40 4.14 -3.97
N ALA A 404 21.51 3.66 -5.21
CA ALA A 404 21.47 2.24 -5.49
C ALA A 404 22.90 1.76 -5.70
N LYS A 405 23.31 0.68 -5.02
CA LYS A 405 24.70 0.21 -5.03
C LYS A 405 24.79 -1.24 -5.52
N GLN A 406 25.68 -1.52 -6.45
CA GLN A 406 26.00 -2.89 -6.86
C GLN A 406 27.51 -3.09 -6.86
N GLY A 407 28.02 -3.85 -5.89
CA GLY A 407 29.46 -3.95 -5.67
C GLY A 407 30.05 -2.57 -5.33
N SER A 408 31.08 -2.15 -6.06
CA SER A 408 31.69 -0.83 -5.94
C SER A 408 30.95 0.27 -6.73
N GLU A 409 30.01 -0.10 -7.59
CA GLU A 409 29.27 0.86 -8.42
C GLU A 409 28.14 1.52 -7.64
N VAL A 410 28.00 2.82 -7.84
CA VAL A 410 27.00 3.65 -7.18
C VAL A 410 26.17 4.38 -8.23
N TYR A 411 24.86 4.26 -8.12
CA TYR A 411 23.89 4.87 -9.02
C TYR A 411 23.05 5.88 -8.22
N PRO A 412 22.83 7.09 -8.76
CA PRO A 412 21.98 8.08 -8.09
C PRO A 412 20.50 7.66 -8.14
N ASN A 413 19.69 8.36 -7.34
CA ASN A 413 18.23 8.26 -7.35
C ASN A 413 17.70 6.88 -6.90
N GLY A 414 18.28 6.33 -5.83
CA GLY A 414 17.87 5.05 -5.25
C GLY A 414 16.38 5.05 -4.89
N TYR A 415 15.72 3.94 -5.19
CA TYR A 415 14.30 3.74 -4.94
C TYR A 415 14.02 2.25 -4.83
N VAL A 416 13.62 1.79 -3.66
CA VAL A 416 13.47 0.37 -3.34
C VAL A 416 12.00 0.11 -2.97
N TYR A 417 11.68 -0.29 -1.74
CA TYR A 417 10.29 -0.60 -1.38
C TYR A 417 9.47 0.69 -1.26
N SER A 418 8.16 0.58 -1.44
CA SER A 418 7.24 1.70 -1.29
C SER A 418 5.90 1.27 -0.72
N SER A 419 5.19 2.19 -0.08
CA SER A 419 3.82 2.00 0.38
C SER A 419 3.07 3.32 0.25
N MET A 420 1.82 3.26 -0.21
CA MET A 420 1.00 4.44 -0.46
C MET A 420 -0.31 4.36 0.33
N ALA A 421 -0.81 5.53 0.71
CA ALA A 421 -2.16 5.71 1.21
C ALA A 421 -2.77 6.98 0.61
N GLU A 422 -4.07 6.95 0.32
CA GLU A 422 -4.82 8.18 0.06
C GLU A 422 -5.09 8.90 1.39
N LEU A 423 -4.77 10.19 1.45
CA LEU A 423 -4.93 11.01 2.64
C LEU A 423 -6.33 11.65 2.70
N GLY A 424 -6.70 12.19 3.86
CA GLY A 424 -8.04 12.74 4.10
C GLY A 424 -8.43 13.88 3.15
N ASP A 425 -7.45 14.62 2.63
CA ASP A 425 -7.64 15.71 1.68
C ASP A 425 -7.59 15.29 0.20
N GLY A 426 -7.47 13.98 -0.07
CA GLY A 426 -7.38 13.43 -1.42
C GLY A 426 -5.99 13.49 -2.05
N SER A 427 -4.96 13.91 -1.33
CA SER A 427 -3.56 13.74 -1.73
C SER A 427 -3.08 12.30 -1.47
N ILE A 428 -1.90 11.93 -1.99
CA ILE A 428 -1.29 10.61 -1.78
C ILE A 428 -0.10 10.73 -0.82
N GLY A 429 -0.13 10.00 0.29
CA GLY A 429 1.03 9.81 1.16
C GLY A 429 1.88 8.65 0.64
N LEU A 430 3.15 8.91 0.36
CA LEU A 430 4.12 7.91 -0.09
C LEU A 430 5.22 7.72 0.95
N ALA A 431 5.34 6.50 1.48
CA ALA A 431 6.53 6.05 2.18
C ALA A 431 7.40 5.23 1.22
N TYR A 432 8.71 5.47 1.17
CA TYR A 432 9.61 4.67 0.32
C TYR A 432 11.04 4.59 0.85
N GLU A 433 11.71 3.51 0.53
CA GLU A 433 13.15 3.35 0.77
C GLU A 433 13.94 4.02 -0.33
N ASN A 434 14.83 4.94 0.04
CA ASN A 434 15.56 5.77 -0.92
C ASN A 434 16.96 5.23 -1.24
N THR A 435 17.43 4.19 -0.54
CA THR A 435 18.77 3.61 -0.69
C THR A 435 18.72 2.09 -0.60
N THR A 436 19.62 1.41 -1.32
CA THR A 436 19.81 -0.06 -1.22
C THR A 436 20.62 -0.47 0.00
N ASP A 437 20.98 0.47 0.88
CA ASP A 437 21.49 0.15 2.21
C ASP A 437 20.34 -0.10 3.23
N TYR A 438 19.07 0.09 2.82
CA TYR A 438 17.84 -0.20 3.57
C TYR A 438 17.74 0.45 4.96
N THR A 439 18.39 1.62 5.15
CA THR A 439 18.47 2.27 6.47
C THR A 439 17.49 3.42 6.68
N THR A 440 16.79 3.87 5.64
CA THR A 440 16.01 5.12 5.69
C THR A 440 14.75 5.01 4.86
N ILE A 441 13.63 5.24 5.53
CA ILE A 441 12.31 5.39 4.90
C ILE A 441 12.02 6.89 4.79
N MET A 442 11.77 7.33 3.57
CA MET A 442 11.35 8.69 3.25
C MET A 442 9.83 8.76 3.25
N TYR A 443 9.28 9.90 3.61
CA TYR A 443 7.85 10.19 3.50
C TYR A 443 7.62 11.43 2.65
N LEU A 444 6.68 11.36 1.70
CA LEU A 444 6.30 12.45 0.80
C LEU A 444 4.77 12.50 0.63
N PRO A 445 4.09 13.59 1.00
CA PRO A 445 2.75 13.87 0.48
C PRO A 445 2.85 14.35 -0.97
N ILE A 446 1.93 13.89 -1.81
CA ILE A 446 1.90 14.14 -3.26
C ILE A 446 0.51 14.63 -3.64
N GLU A 447 0.43 15.84 -4.19
CA GLU A 447 -0.84 16.38 -4.66
C GLU A 447 -1.24 15.71 -5.98
N MET A 448 -2.50 15.31 -6.10
CA MET A 448 -2.99 14.65 -7.33
C MET A 448 -2.87 15.55 -8.57
N GLN A 449 -2.87 16.88 -8.41
CA GLN A 449 -2.61 17.83 -9.50
C GLN A 449 -1.23 17.60 -10.16
N GLU A 450 -0.22 17.09 -9.44
CA GLU A 450 1.11 16.85 -10.01
C GLU A 450 1.08 15.86 -11.19
N PHE A 451 0.13 14.92 -11.21
CA PHE A 451 -0.04 13.96 -12.30
C PHE A 451 -0.66 14.59 -13.55
N PHE A 452 -1.59 15.52 -13.36
CA PHE A 452 -2.45 16.03 -14.44
C PHE A 452 -1.84 17.20 -15.20
N TRP A 453 -0.88 17.91 -14.60
CA TRP A 453 -0.33 19.13 -15.18
C TRP A 453 0.26 18.91 -16.58
N LYS A 454 1.06 17.86 -16.77
CA LYS A 454 1.66 17.54 -18.08
C LYS A 454 0.63 17.11 -19.12
N ALA A 455 -0.53 16.63 -18.69
CA ALA A 455 -1.65 16.28 -19.56
C ALA A 455 -2.51 17.51 -19.95
N GLY A 456 -2.05 18.73 -19.63
CA GLY A 456 -2.83 19.95 -19.87
C GLY A 456 -4.08 20.05 -18.99
N LYS A 457 -4.07 19.37 -17.83
CA LYS A 457 -5.24 19.27 -16.95
C LYS A 457 -5.00 19.98 -15.62
N ILE A 458 -6.00 20.75 -15.21
CA ILE A 458 -6.13 21.33 -13.88
C ILE A 458 -7.04 20.43 -13.07
N PHE A 459 -6.54 19.83 -12.02
CA PHE A 459 -7.25 18.97 -11.11
C PHE A 459 -7.33 19.61 -9.72
N SER A 460 -8.52 19.64 -9.14
CA SER A 460 -8.70 19.94 -7.72
C SER A 460 -9.78 19.04 -7.11
N ASP A 461 -9.62 18.72 -5.84
CA ASP A 461 -10.55 17.86 -5.08
C ASP A 461 -11.24 18.69 -4.00
N VAL A 462 -12.55 18.53 -3.83
CA VAL A 462 -13.33 19.26 -2.81
C VAL A 462 -12.88 18.95 -1.37
N ARG A 463 -12.13 17.87 -1.16
CA ARG A 463 -11.53 17.53 0.14
C ARG A 463 -10.33 18.39 0.50
N GLN A 464 -9.73 19.09 -0.46
CA GLN A 464 -8.65 20.03 -0.18
C GLN A 464 -9.19 21.22 0.62
N LYS A 465 -8.49 21.57 1.71
CA LYS A 465 -8.91 22.66 2.61
C LYS A 465 -8.85 24.03 1.95
N GLU A 466 -7.92 24.21 1.02
CA GLU A 466 -7.72 25.44 0.27
C GLU A 466 -7.91 25.18 -1.23
N PRO A 467 -8.51 26.14 -1.97
CA PRO A 467 -8.61 26.04 -3.42
C PRO A 467 -7.24 25.96 -4.09
N LEU A 468 -7.15 25.21 -5.20
CA LEU A 468 -5.96 25.23 -6.03
C LEU A 468 -5.84 26.58 -6.74
N VAL A 469 -4.84 27.39 -6.40
CA VAL A 469 -4.54 28.63 -7.12
C VAL A 469 -3.45 28.36 -8.17
N PHE A 470 -3.68 28.74 -9.42
CA PHE A 470 -2.72 28.53 -10.50
C PHE A 470 -2.59 29.73 -11.45
N THR A 471 -1.40 29.89 -12.00
CA THR A 471 -1.07 30.76 -13.13
C THR A 471 -0.87 29.90 -14.38
N TYR A 472 -1.11 30.45 -15.57
CA TYR A 472 -0.78 29.79 -16.83
C TYR A 472 -0.70 30.83 -17.95
N ASP A 473 0.47 30.91 -18.56
CA ASP A 473 0.82 31.86 -19.62
C ASP A 473 1.10 31.15 -20.96
N GLY A 474 0.82 29.85 -21.04
CA GLY A 474 0.93 29.08 -22.29
C GLY A 474 -0.20 29.38 -23.27
N THR A 475 -0.10 28.78 -24.44
CA THR A 475 -1.06 28.90 -25.55
C THR A 475 -2.05 27.75 -25.62
N GLU A 476 -1.73 26.63 -24.98
CA GLU A 476 -2.52 25.42 -25.14
C GLU A 476 -3.84 25.49 -24.37
N THR A 477 -4.86 24.84 -24.92
CA THR A 477 -6.16 24.72 -24.24
C THR A 477 -6.03 23.71 -23.11
N LEU A 478 -6.36 24.15 -21.90
CA LEU A 478 -6.37 23.31 -20.71
C LEU A 478 -7.74 22.65 -20.51
N GLU A 479 -7.79 21.65 -19.63
CA GLU A 479 -9.04 21.08 -19.12
C GLU A 479 -9.09 21.10 -17.59
N LYS A 480 -10.14 21.69 -17.00
CA LYS A 480 -10.42 21.63 -15.56
C LYS A 480 -11.29 20.41 -15.25
N ILE A 481 -10.76 19.54 -14.39
CA ILE A 481 -11.37 18.30 -13.90
C ILE A 481 -11.29 18.23 -12.36
N GLY A 482 -11.94 17.23 -11.76
CA GLY A 482 -12.05 17.08 -10.31
C GLY A 482 -13.14 17.99 -9.74
N ASP A 483 -13.79 17.53 -8.66
CA ASP A 483 -14.95 18.17 -8.04
C ASP A 483 -14.63 19.41 -7.20
N GLY A 484 -13.34 19.72 -7.01
CA GLY A 484 -12.87 20.85 -6.21
C GLY A 484 -12.89 22.20 -6.93
N ILE A 485 -12.35 23.19 -6.22
CA ILE A 485 -12.25 24.58 -6.67
C ILE A 485 -10.83 24.85 -7.19
N ALA A 486 -10.72 25.42 -8.38
CA ALA A 486 -9.47 25.97 -8.91
C ALA A 486 -9.63 27.45 -9.23
N ILE A 487 -8.62 28.26 -8.94
CA ILE A 487 -8.61 29.70 -9.14
C ILE A 487 -7.52 30.06 -10.14
N LYS A 488 -7.92 30.55 -11.31
CA LYS A 488 -7.00 31.13 -12.29
C LYS A 488 -6.63 32.54 -11.84
N ARG A 489 -5.40 32.74 -11.38
CA ARG A 489 -4.84 34.04 -11.00
C ARG A 489 -3.60 34.31 -11.82
N GLY A 490 -3.60 35.37 -12.62
CA GLY A 490 -2.48 35.82 -13.44
C GLY A 490 -2.64 37.30 -13.75
N GLU A 491 -1.81 37.88 -14.62
CA GLU A 491 -1.88 39.31 -14.99
C GLU A 491 -2.03 39.51 -16.49
N GLY A 492 -2.74 40.56 -16.92
CA GLY A 492 -2.84 40.91 -18.33
C GLY A 492 -3.68 39.92 -19.13
N GLU A 493 -3.21 39.52 -20.32
CA GLU A 493 -3.95 38.66 -21.25
C GLU A 493 -3.34 37.26 -21.38
N SER A 494 -4.11 36.23 -21.03
CA SER A 494 -3.79 34.84 -21.39
C SER A 494 -4.14 34.55 -22.85
N GLN A 495 -3.35 33.68 -23.48
CA GLN A 495 -3.61 33.18 -24.84
C GLN A 495 -4.27 31.79 -24.85
N SER A 496 -4.32 31.11 -23.70
CA SER A 496 -4.88 29.77 -23.55
C SER A 496 -6.40 29.74 -23.58
N GLY A 497 -6.96 28.61 -24.03
CA GLY A 497 -8.36 28.24 -23.78
C GLY A 497 -8.50 27.37 -22.53
N ILE A 498 -9.73 27.19 -22.06
CA ILE A 498 -10.05 26.25 -20.97
C ILE A 498 -11.38 25.55 -21.22
N ASN A 499 -11.38 24.23 -21.05
CA ASN A 499 -12.59 23.41 -20.95
C ASN A 499 -12.86 23.09 -19.49
N VAL A 500 -14.01 23.46 -18.95
CA VAL A 500 -14.41 23.15 -17.57
C VAL A 500 -15.35 21.96 -17.61
N SER A 501 -14.83 20.78 -17.29
CA SER A 501 -15.57 19.52 -17.34
C SER A 501 -16.10 19.10 -15.96
N GLU A 502 -15.42 19.48 -14.87
CA GLU A 502 -15.84 19.10 -13.52
C GLU A 502 -15.39 20.14 -12.48
N GLY A 503 -16.20 20.29 -11.42
CA GLY A 503 -15.95 21.20 -10.31
C GLY A 503 -16.07 22.66 -10.70
N LEU A 504 -15.44 23.53 -9.91
CA LEU A 504 -15.54 24.98 -10.04
C LEU A 504 -14.20 25.58 -10.51
N LEU A 505 -14.24 26.33 -11.61
CA LEU A 505 -13.16 27.22 -12.02
C LEU A 505 -13.52 28.67 -11.67
N VAL A 506 -12.68 29.35 -10.92
CA VAL A 506 -12.81 30.78 -10.61
C VAL A 506 -11.88 31.57 -11.51
N LEU A 507 -12.43 32.54 -12.25
CA LEU A 507 -11.68 33.49 -13.06
C LEU A 507 -11.33 34.72 -12.19
N ASP A 508 -10.05 34.88 -11.89
CA ASP A 508 -9.48 35.93 -11.03
C ASP A 508 -8.21 36.55 -11.66
N GLN A 509 -8.23 36.73 -12.98
CA GLN A 509 -7.16 37.39 -13.72
C GLN A 509 -7.09 38.87 -13.32
N GLN A 510 -5.88 39.35 -13.06
CA GLN A 510 -5.61 40.72 -12.65
C GLN A 510 -5.32 41.60 -13.86
N THR A 511 -5.75 42.86 -13.78
CA THR A 511 -5.53 43.83 -14.84
C THR A 511 -4.07 44.29 -14.86
N LYS A 512 -3.46 44.27 -16.05
CA LYS A 512 -2.12 44.83 -16.32
C LYS A 512 -2.17 45.63 -17.60
N ASP A 513 -1.66 46.86 -17.56
CA ASP A 513 -1.66 47.80 -18.69
C ASP A 513 -3.06 48.00 -19.32
N GLY A 514 -4.09 48.04 -18.46
CA GLY A 514 -5.49 48.18 -18.88
C GLY A 514 -6.11 46.92 -19.50
N LYS A 515 -5.36 45.81 -19.58
CA LYS A 515 -5.81 44.54 -20.16
C LYS A 515 -6.03 43.47 -19.11
N ASN A 516 -7.03 42.63 -19.31
CA ASN A 516 -7.40 41.54 -18.41
C ASN A 516 -8.13 40.46 -19.20
N LYS A 517 -7.45 39.39 -19.62
CA LYS A 517 -8.09 38.27 -20.31
C LYS A 517 -7.71 36.97 -19.62
N ALA A 518 -8.68 36.31 -18.99
CA ALA A 518 -8.43 35.10 -18.22
C ALA A 518 -8.09 33.92 -19.13
N PHE A 519 -8.85 33.79 -20.22
CA PHE A 519 -8.69 32.79 -21.28
C PHE A 519 -9.21 33.38 -22.61
N THR A 520 -8.69 32.89 -23.73
CA THR A 520 -9.24 33.21 -25.07
C THR A 520 -10.61 32.58 -25.26
N GLN A 521 -10.75 31.30 -24.90
CA GLN A 521 -12.02 30.58 -24.91
C GLN A 521 -12.30 29.92 -23.56
N LEU A 522 -13.53 30.07 -23.08
CA LEU A 522 -14.08 29.33 -21.94
C LEU A 522 -15.19 28.39 -22.44
N THR A 523 -15.00 27.09 -22.26
CA THR A 523 -15.99 26.07 -22.60
C THR A 523 -16.55 25.41 -21.35
N LEU A 524 -17.87 25.29 -21.22
CA LEU A 524 -18.50 24.45 -20.20
C LEU A 524 -18.88 23.09 -20.79
N ASN A 525 -18.48 22.03 -20.08
CA ASN A 525 -18.77 20.63 -20.37
C ASN A 525 -19.40 19.97 -19.13
N ASN A 526 -20.09 18.85 -19.33
CA ASN A 526 -20.57 17.97 -18.26
C ASN A 526 -21.16 18.76 -17.07
N SER A 527 -20.56 18.70 -15.88
CA SER A 527 -21.01 19.42 -14.68
C SER A 527 -20.10 20.59 -14.30
N GLY A 528 -19.22 21.04 -15.19
CA GLY A 528 -18.24 22.08 -14.91
C GLY A 528 -18.87 23.46 -14.74
N VAL A 529 -18.47 24.17 -13.68
CA VAL A 529 -18.98 25.51 -13.34
C VAL A 529 -17.85 26.52 -13.46
N ALA A 530 -18.14 27.69 -14.03
CA ALA A 530 -17.20 28.81 -14.05
C ALA A 530 -17.73 30.00 -13.24
N GLN A 531 -16.99 30.41 -12.22
CA GLN A 531 -17.29 31.59 -11.41
C GLN A 531 -16.44 32.78 -11.82
N VAL A 532 -17.06 33.95 -11.84
CA VAL A 532 -16.41 35.21 -12.19
C VAL A 532 -16.26 36.05 -10.93
N ASN A 533 -15.01 36.29 -10.51
CA ASN A 533 -14.72 36.98 -9.26
C ASN A 533 -14.58 38.48 -9.40
N SER A 534 -14.36 39.04 -10.58
CA SER A 534 -14.25 40.49 -10.79
C SER A 534 -14.65 40.84 -12.22
N THR A 535 -14.20 41.96 -12.78
CA THR A 535 -14.34 42.16 -14.22
C THR A 535 -13.31 41.29 -14.94
N GLN A 536 -13.78 40.27 -15.67
CA GLN A 536 -12.95 39.34 -16.43
C GLN A 536 -13.33 39.44 -17.92
N ASN A 537 -12.35 39.33 -18.82
CA ASN A 537 -12.63 39.25 -20.25
C ASN A 537 -12.24 37.85 -20.79
N ILE A 538 -13.01 37.40 -21.77
CA ILE A 538 -12.74 36.26 -22.65
C ILE A 538 -13.10 36.65 -24.08
N ASP A 539 -12.59 35.92 -25.07
CA ASP A 539 -12.97 36.18 -26.47
C ASP A 539 -14.21 35.36 -26.85
N ARG A 540 -14.24 34.07 -26.47
CA ARG A 540 -15.32 33.14 -26.81
C ARG A 540 -15.86 32.39 -25.61
N PHE A 541 -17.16 32.17 -25.58
CA PHE A 541 -17.82 31.31 -24.61
C PHE A 541 -18.59 30.19 -25.31
N VAL A 542 -18.33 28.95 -24.90
CA VAL A 542 -18.93 27.75 -25.51
C VAL A 542 -19.63 26.91 -24.45
N VAL A 543 -20.83 26.42 -24.74
CA VAL A 543 -21.54 25.41 -23.95
C VAL A 543 -21.75 24.19 -24.85
N ASN A 544 -21.10 23.08 -24.49
CA ASN A 544 -21.18 21.86 -25.27
C ASN A 544 -22.48 21.09 -25.00
N ASN A 545 -22.86 20.21 -25.93
CA ASN A 545 -24.03 19.36 -25.79
C ASN A 545 -23.96 18.50 -24.53
N GLY A 546 -25.05 18.48 -23.75
CA GLY A 546 -25.13 17.74 -22.50
C GLY A 546 -24.44 18.41 -21.30
N ALA A 547 -23.90 19.62 -21.45
CA ALA A 547 -23.45 20.41 -20.32
C ALA A 547 -24.64 20.79 -19.42
N THR A 548 -24.47 20.52 -18.13
CA THR A 548 -25.39 20.81 -17.01
C THR A 548 -24.83 21.87 -16.06
N GLY A 549 -23.54 22.19 -16.20
CA GLY A 549 -22.90 23.29 -15.47
C GLY A 549 -23.37 24.67 -15.93
N TYR A 550 -22.88 25.70 -15.25
CA TYR A 550 -23.39 27.07 -15.41
C TYR A 550 -22.31 28.12 -15.13
N LEU A 551 -22.61 29.38 -15.49
CA LEU A 551 -21.85 30.54 -15.06
C LEU A 551 -22.33 31.00 -13.68
N GLN A 552 -21.41 31.24 -12.76
CA GLN A 552 -21.70 31.68 -11.40
C GLN A 552 -21.18 33.10 -11.14
N PHE A 553 -22.05 33.95 -10.58
CA PHE A 553 -21.71 35.30 -10.14
C PHE A 553 -22.08 35.47 -8.68
N THR A 554 -21.19 36.03 -7.88
CA THR A 554 -21.49 36.44 -6.50
C THR A 554 -21.50 37.95 -6.42
N VAL A 555 -22.67 38.53 -6.17
CA VAL A 555 -22.88 39.97 -6.09
C VAL A 555 -23.03 40.35 -4.62
N THR A 556 -22.23 41.31 -4.17
CA THR A 556 -22.31 41.89 -2.82
C THR A 556 -22.61 43.39 -2.90
N ASP A 557 -22.86 44.03 -1.75
CA ASP A 557 -23.06 45.48 -1.70
C ASP A 557 -21.88 46.30 -2.25
N THR A 558 -20.67 45.74 -2.16
CA THR A 558 -19.43 46.41 -2.57
C THR A 558 -18.83 45.82 -3.84
N HIS A 559 -19.43 44.77 -4.40
CA HIS A 559 -18.80 43.97 -5.43
C HIS A 559 -19.81 43.46 -6.47
N SER A 560 -19.55 43.77 -7.74
CA SER A 560 -20.38 43.35 -8.88
C SER A 560 -19.50 42.76 -9.98
N PRO A 561 -19.31 41.43 -10.01
CA PRO A 561 -18.50 40.79 -11.04
C PRO A 561 -19.12 40.95 -12.43
N ARG A 562 -18.27 40.98 -13.46
CA ARG A 562 -18.69 41.14 -14.86
C ARG A 562 -17.86 40.22 -15.75
N LEU A 563 -18.51 39.46 -16.62
CA LEU A 563 -17.83 38.71 -17.69
C LEU A 563 -18.08 39.44 -19.02
N LYS A 564 -17.00 39.89 -19.66
CA LYS A 564 -17.04 40.46 -21.00
C LYS A 564 -16.62 39.41 -22.02
N ILE A 565 -17.44 39.21 -23.04
CA ILE A 565 -17.19 38.26 -24.13
C ILE A 565 -17.01 39.09 -25.40
N ASN A 566 -15.80 39.08 -25.96
CA ASN A 566 -15.40 40.03 -26.99
C ASN A 566 -15.78 39.62 -28.43
N GLN A 567 -16.03 38.32 -28.67
CA GLN A 567 -16.31 37.80 -30.01
C GLN A 567 -17.67 37.10 -30.08
N ASP A 568 -17.78 35.86 -29.58
CA ASP A 568 -18.97 35.03 -29.80
C ASP A 568 -19.36 34.12 -28.61
N VAL A 569 -20.64 33.76 -28.60
CA VAL A 569 -21.24 32.80 -27.66
C VAL A 569 -21.87 31.67 -28.47
N THR A 570 -21.43 30.44 -28.24
CA THR A 570 -21.94 29.25 -28.92
C THR A 570 -22.53 28.27 -27.91
N ALA A 571 -23.80 27.87 -28.07
CA ALA A 571 -24.47 26.98 -27.12
C ALA A 571 -25.06 25.70 -27.74
N HIS A 572 -24.92 25.46 -29.05
CA HIS A 572 -25.41 24.23 -29.72
C HIS A 572 -26.87 23.81 -29.39
N GLY A 573 -27.77 24.78 -29.14
CA GLY A 573 -29.16 24.53 -28.73
C GLY A 573 -29.35 24.24 -27.23
N GLN A 574 -28.30 24.30 -26.43
CA GLN A 574 -28.33 24.21 -24.97
C GLN A 574 -28.70 25.54 -24.33
N ILE A 575 -29.24 25.47 -23.12
CA ILE A 575 -29.49 26.63 -22.27
C ILE A 575 -28.16 27.09 -21.67
N VAL A 576 -27.84 28.37 -21.83
CA VAL A 576 -26.76 29.00 -21.05
C VAL A 576 -27.30 29.31 -19.66
N ALA A 577 -27.09 28.38 -18.73
CA ALA A 577 -27.50 28.55 -17.34
C ALA A 577 -26.59 29.54 -16.62
N VAL A 578 -27.20 30.44 -15.84
CA VAL A 578 -26.52 31.45 -15.01
C VAL A 578 -27.09 31.40 -13.60
N GLN A 579 -26.21 31.25 -12.61
CA GLN A 579 -26.55 31.36 -11.20
C GLN A 579 -25.98 32.68 -10.64
N VAL A 580 -26.84 33.45 -9.97
CA VAL A 580 -26.47 34.68 -9.30
C VAL A 580 -26.70 34.53 -7.80
N ASN A 581 -25.62 34.50 -7.03
CA ASN A 581 -25.65 34.49 -5.57
C ASN A 581 -25.66 35.94 -5.07
N LEU A 582 -26.80 36.40 -4.55
CA LEU A 582 -26.96 37.74 -3.98
C LEU A 582 -26.59 37.72 -2.49
N GLN A 583 -25.43 38.25 -2.14
CA GLN A 583 -24.96 38.41 -0.76
C GLN A 583 -25.07 39.89 -0.36
N LYS A 584 -26.30 40.36 -0.19
CA LYS A 584 -26.60 41.72 0.28
C LYS A 584 -26.61 41.73 1.82
N LYS A 585 -25.97 42.69 2.48
CA LYS A 585 -26.29 42.96 3.89
C LYS A 585 -27.70 43.53 3.92
N LEU A 586 -28.63 42.80 4.56
CA LEU A 586 -29.96 43.33 4.83
C LEU A 586 -29.82 44.61 5.67
N LYS A 587 -30.25 45.73 5.12
CA LYS A 587 -30.39 46.98 5.88
C LYS A 587 -31.67 46.89 6.72
N PRO A 588 -31.79 47.60 7.85
CA PRO A 588 -32.98 47.57 8.70
C PRO A 588 -34.32 47.84 7.97
N ASN A 589 -34.26 48.54 6.83
CA ASN A 589 -35.42 48.88 6.00
C ASN A 589 -35.70 47.89 4.85
N ASP A 590 -34.90 46.83 4.68
CA ASP A 590 -35.11 45.79 3.66
C ASP A 590 -36.22 44.77 4.06
N LYS A 591 -36.83 44.92 5.24
CA LYS A 591 -37.90 44.05 5.79
C LYS A 591 -39.14 43.90 4.90
N GLY A 592 -39.35 44.77 3.92
CA GLY A 592 -40.52 44.73 3.04
C GLY A 592 -40.43 43.80 1.82
N TYR A 593 -39.26 43.21 1.53
CA TYR A 593 -39.01 42.53 0.25
C TYR A 593 -38.76 41.02 0.32
N TYR A 594 -38.63 40.43 1.52
CA TYR A 594 -38.44 38.98 1.68
C TYR A 594 -39.41 38.44 2.72
N HIS A 595 -40.47 37.76 2.26
CA HIS A 595 -41.26 36.87 3.11
C HIS A 595 -40.48 35.57 3.30
N ALA A 596 -39.57 35.55 4.27
CA ALA A 596 -39.01 34.30 4.79
C ALA A 596 -39.94 33.81 5.91
N GLN A 597 -40.68 32.73 5.65
CA GLN A 597 -41.20 31.87 6.71
C GLN A 597 -40.07 30.90 7.10
N GLY A 598 -39.63 30.98 8.36
CA GLY A 598 -38.66 30.07 8.95
C GLY A 598 -37.86 30.79 10.05
N GLU A 599 -38.02 30.32 11.28
CA GLU A 599 -37.72 30.99 12.56
C GLU A 599 -36.24 31.32 12.83
N GLU A 600 -36.04 32.28 13.74
CA GLU A 600 -34.77 32.90 14.19
C GLU A 600 -33.65 31.94 14.63
#